data_AF-A0A928SVV8-F1
#
_entry.id   AF-A0A928SVV8-F1
#
_cell.length_a   1.000
_cell.length_b   1.000
_cell.length_c   1.000
_cell.angle_alpha   90.00
_cell.angle_beta   90.00
_cell.angle_gamma   90.00
#
_symmetry.space_group_name_H-M   'P 1'
#
loop_
_entity.id
_entity.type
_entity.pdbx_description
1 polymer ?
#
loop_
_entity_poly.entity_id
_entity_poly.type
_entity_poly.pdbx_seq_one_letter_code
_entity_poly.pdbx_strand_id
1 'polypeptide(L)'
;MSGQLVAELTGRVLVPMLAGGALRPLPPIGHARARAVAEHGGFAASVLDEARARRLRLARRFCPVDALPDPGPGEWMMLCALNDLLQATNPTLLGPFGSERPQKLLEMAQATLLVAGPPRSVGEALCRHATFSRLLEIVRLDTHVSFWVGRRVYKGAKPPKRLTRWRSVRRVSEREESVRLPEMTPANPAATPLFEQVLASLLAASPLTDLCTATRELPPFRWTGAALSLVSVPAGRTLVARGLDRVRAQKALAKALGGLPDPVRRGVTPEAARAATAVAELLADLERRRHETPFSARAVAGGPASAGA
;
A
#
# COMPACT_ATOMS: atom_id res chain seq x y z
N MET A 1 23.14 2.38 -13.84
CA MET A 1 22.59 1.41 -12.86
C MET A 1 21.13 1.69 -12.48
N SER A 2 20.70 2.95 -12.35
CA SER A 2 19.31 3.28 -11.95
C SER A 2 18.24 2.73 -12.91
N GLY A 3 18.48 2.74 -14.23
CA GLY A 3 17.53 2.21 -15.22
C GLY A 3 17.23 0.72 -15.08
N GLN A 4 18.23 -0.11 -14.76
CA GLN A 4 18.02 -1.54 -14.50
C GLN A 4 17.19 -1.76 -13.23
N LEU A 5 17.49 -1.01 -12.16
CA LEU A 5 16.73 -1.09 -10.91
C LEU A 5 15.26 -0.69 -11.12
N VAL A 6 14.99 0.36 -11.91
CA VAL A 6 13.63 0.76 -12.29
C VAL A 6 12.91 -0.35 -13.05
N ALA A 7 13.56 -0.95 -14.05
CA ALA A 7 12.96 -2.03 -14.82
C ALA A 7 12.64 -3.26 -13.94
N GLU A 8 13.56 -3.64 -13.06
CA GLU A 8 13.35 -4.74 -12.11
C GLU A 8 12.23 -4.44 -11.12
N LEU A 9 12.20 -3.23 -10.53
CA LEU A 9 11.18 -2.81 -9.58
C LEU A 9 9.80 -2.74 -10.26
N THR A 10 9.76 -2.32 -11.52
CA THR A 10 8.54 -2.29 -12.32
C THR A 10 8.00 -3.69 -12.56
N GLY A 11 8.82 -4.58 -13.13
CA GLY A 11 8.40 -5.92 -13.52
C GLY A 11 8.16 -6.86 -12.34
N ARG A 12 8.84 -6.67 -11.22
CA ARG A 12 8.78 -7.58 -10.06
C ARG A 12 7.93 -7.09 -8.90
N VAL A 13 7.63 -5.79 -8.84
CA VAL A 13 6.88 -5.18 -7.74
C VAL A 13 5.68 -4.38 -8.26
N LEU A 14 5.90 -3.32 -9.04
CA LEU A 14 4.82 -2.41 -9.44
C LEU A 14 3.73 -3.11 -10.27
N VAL A 15 4.10 -3.73 -11.40
CA VAL A 15 3.14 -4.38 -12.30
C VAL A 15 2.42 -5.53 -11.61
N PRO A 16 3.10 -6.46 -10.91
CA PRO A 16 2.40 -7.51 -10.17
C PRO A 16 1.51 -6.96 -9.06
N MET A 17 1.90 -5.89 -8.35
CA MET A 17 1.03 -5.28 -7.32
C MET A 17 -0.26 -4.74 -7.95
N LEU A 18 -0.15 -3.99 -9.05
CA LEU A 18 -1.32 -3.48 -9.78
C LEU A 18 -2.18 -4.63 -10.34
N ALA A 19 -1.55 -5.70 -10.81
CA ALA A 19 -2.22 -6.87 -11.37
C ALA A 19 -2.83 -7.80 -10.31
N GLY A 20 -2.35 -7.76 -9.07
CA GLY A 20 -2.66 -8.79 -8.06
C GLY A 20 -1.90 -10.09 -8.31
N GLY A 21 -0.75 -10.00 -8.98
CA GLY A 21 0.16 -11.09 -9.27
C GLY A 21 1.21 -11.29 -8.17
N ALA A 22 2.07 -12.29 -8.38
CA ALA A 22 3.12 -12.63 -7.43
C ALA A 22 4.23 -11.56 -7.38
N LEU A 23 4.41 -10.95 -6.21
CA LEU A 23 5.52 -10.02 -5.95
C LEU A 23 6.82 -10.77 -5.75
N ARG A 24 7.92 -10.21 -6.27
CA ARG A 24 9.27 -10.70 -6.04
C ARG A 24 10.18 -9.55 -5.60
N PRO A 25 10.14 -9.15 -4.31
CA PRO A 25 10.97 -8.06 -3.80
C PRO A 25 12.44 -8.20 -4.21
N LEU A 26 13.06 -7.07 -4.49
CA LEU A 26 14.48 -6.93 -4.81
C LEU A 26 15.30 -6.94 -3.51
N PRO A 27 16.61 -7.20 -3.56
CA PRO A 27 17.49 -6.95 -2.41
C PRO A 27 17.28 -5.54 -1.82
N PRO A 28 17.57 -5.32 -0.53
CA PRO A 28 17.44 -4.01 0.11
C PRO A 28 17.99 -2.87 -0.76
N ILE A 29 17.15 -1.87 -1.00
CA ILE A 29 17.47 -0.73 -1.86
C ILE A 29 18.14 0.35 -1.01
N GLY A 30 17.51 0.73 0.09
CA GLY A 30 17.98 1.78 0.98
C GLY A 30 17.79 3.19 0.41
N HIS A 31 17.95 4.18 1.30
CA HIS A 31 17.57 5.57 1.02
C HIS A 31 18.32 6.21 -0.16
N ALA A 32 19.65 6.05 -0.22
CA ALA A 32 20.48 6.68 -1.26
C ALA A 32 20.13 6.17 -2.66
N ARG A 33 19.91 4.85 -2.81
CA ARG A 33 19.51 4.26 -4.11
C ARG A 33 18.07 4.63 -4.46
N ALA A 34 17.17 4.72 -3.49
CA ALA A 34 15.81 5.20 -3.71
C ALA A 34 15.81 6.63 -4.29
N ARG A 35 16.64 7.53 -3.73
CA ARG A 35 16.82 8.88 -4.27
C ARG A 35 17.36 8.87 -5.69
N ALA A 36 18.38 8.06 -5.97
CA ALA A 36 18.92 7.94 -7.32
C ALA A 36 17.88 7.44 -8.33
N VAL A 37 16.98 6.52 -7.94
CA VAL A 37 15.85 6.08 -8.75
C VAL A 37 14.84 7.20 -8.97
N ALA A 38 14.52 7.98 -7.93
CA ALA A 38 13.56 9.07 -8.01
C ALA A 38 14.06 10.25 -8.87
N GLU A 39 15.37 10.54 -8.84
CA GLU A 39 16.01 11.63 -9.58
C GLU A 39 16.30 11.25 -11.05
N HIS A 40 16.69 9.99 -11.30
CA HIS A 40 17.19 9.54 -12.61
C HIS A 40 16.31 8.48 -13.27
N GLY A 41 15.10 8.25 -12.74
CA GLY A 41 14.12 7.34 -13.30
C GLY A 41 13.53 7.85 -14.61
N GLY A 42 14.36 7.98 -15.65
CA GLY A 42 13.91 8.12 -17.03
C GLY A 42 13.45 6.76 -17.57
N PHE A 43 12.27 6.73 -18.19
CA PHE A 43 11.54 5.50 -18.46
C PHE A 43 11.85 4.92 -19.83
N ALA A 44 12.18 3.63 -19.89
CA ALA A 44 11.97 2.88 -21.12
C ALA A 44 10.45 2.68 -21.29
N ALA A 45 9.86 3.32 -22.30
CA ALA A 45 8.41 3.38 -22.50
C ALA A 45 7.71 2.01 -22.45
N SER A 46 8.34 0.97 -22.99
CA SER A 46 7.76 -0.38 -23.11
C SER A 46 7.50 -1.09 -21.79
N VAL A 47 8.22 -0.76 -20.71
CA VAL A 47 8.07 -1.43 -19.40
C VAL A 47 6.93 -0.81 -18.59
N LEU A 48 6.53 0.42 -18.89
CA LEU A 48 5.49 1.16 -18.16
C LEU A 48 4.09 1.06 -18.77
N ASP A 49 3.93 0.64 -20.02
CA ASP A 49 2.62 0.68 -20.70
C ASP A 49 1.56 -0.16 -19.97
N GLU A 50 1.93 -1.35 -19.47
CA GLU A 50 1.02 -2.14 -18.64
C GLU A 50 0.67 -1.43 -17.33
N ALA A 51 1.67 -0.85 -16.65
CA ALA A 51 1.47 -0.13 -15.41
C ALA A 51 0.57 1.11 -15.61
N ARG A 52 0.78 1.88 -16.68
CA ARG A 52 -0.05 3.03 -17.08
C ARG A 52 -1.50 2.61 -17.28
N ALA A 53 -1.73 1.58 -18.09
CA ALA A 53 -3.08 1.10 -18.38
C ALA A 53 -3.81 0.63 -17.12
N ARG A 54 -3.11 -0.05 -16.20
CA ARG A 54 -3.67 -0.48 -14.92
C ARG A 54 -3.97 0.68 -13.97
N ARG A 55 -3.03 1.61 -13.81
CA ARG A 55 -3.23 2.82 -12.99
C ARG A 55 -4.40 3.64 -13.51
N LEU A 56 -4.51 3.83 -14.82
CA LEU A 56 -5.61 4.56 -15.45
C LEU A 56 -6.97 3.89 -15.16
N ARG A 57 -7.06 2.55 -15.27
CA ARG A 57 -8.28 1.81 -14.91
C ARG A 57 -8.66 1.99 -13.44
N LEU A 58 -7.69 2.04 -12.54
CA LEU A 58 -7.94 2.26 -11.11
C LEU A 58 -8.42 3.70 -10.84
N ALA A 59 -7.77 4.70 -11.42
CA ALA A 59 -8.18 6.10 -11.27
C ALA A 59 -9.57 6.38 -11.85
N ARG A 60 -9.94 5.74 -12.97
CA ARG A 60 -11.28 5.88 -13.59
C ARG A 60 -12.44 5.44 -12.71
N ARG A 61 -12.18 4.65 -11.66
CA ARG A 61 -13.20 4.33 -10.63
C ARG A 61 -13.57 5.55 -9.78
N PHE A 62 -12.70 6.54 -9.72
CA PHE A 62 -12.86 7.73 -8.88
C PHE A 62 -13.22 8.98 -9.68
N CYS A 63 -12.70 9.16 -10.89
CA CYS A 63 -13.06 10.29 -11.74
C CYS A 63 -12.84 9.98 -13.22
N PRO A 64 -13.58 10.63 -14.14
CA PRO A 64 -13.36 10.48 -15.56
C PRO A 64 -12.04 11.17 -15.94
N VAL A 65 -10.98 10.38 -16.10
CA VAL A 65 -9.65 10.82 -16.54
C VAL A 65 -9.23 10.03 -17.77
N ASP A 66 -8.60 10.71 -18.73
CA ASP A 66 -8.18 10.11 -19.98
C ASP A 66 -6.73 9.61 -19.95
N ALA A 67 -5.91 10.23 -19.10
CA ALA A 67 -4.52 9.84 -18.90
C ALA A 67 -4.12 10.04 -17.44
N LEU A 68 -3.06 9.33 -17.05
CA LEU A 68 -2.29 9.60 -15.84
C LEU A 68 -0.84 9.81 -16.22
N PRO A 69 -0.12 10.73 -15.55
CA PRO A 69 1.32 10.83 -15.71
C PRO A 69 2.00 9.54 -15.25
N ASP A 70 3.22 9.32 -15.73
CA ASP A 70 4.09 8.27 -15.21
C ASP A 70 4.32 8.40 -13.70
N PRO A 71 4.68 7.30 -13.03
CA PRO A 71 4.97 7.35 -11.60
C PRO A 71 6.04 8.42 -11.32
N GLY A 72 5.68 9.41 -10.50
CA GLY A 72 6.58 10.51 -10.18
C GLY A 72 7.65 10.11 -9.16
N PRO A 73 8.59 11.03 -8.83
CA PRO A 73 9.66 10.78 -7.86
C PRO A 73 9.14 10.27 -6.50
N GLY A 74 8.05 10.85 -5.99
CA GLY A 74 7.42 10.41 -4.73
C GLY A 74 6.89 8.98 -4.79
N GLU A 75 6.27 8.57 -5.91
CA GLU A 75 5.77 7.21 -6.09
C GLU A 75 6.91 6.19 -6.16
N TRP A 76 8.03 6.54 -6.80
CA TRP A 76 9.23 5.69 -6.82
C TRP A 76 9.88 5.55 -5.45
N MET A 77 9.97 6.63 -4.69
CA MET A 77 10.46 6.58 -3.30
C MET A 77 9.57 5.66 -2.45
N MET A 78 8.24 5.77 -2.60
CA MET A 78 7.29 4.89 -1.92
C MET A 78 7.41 3.43 -2.36
N LEU A 79 7.62 3.15 -3.65
CA LEU A 79 7.86 1.79 -4.15
C LEU A 79 9.16 1.18 -3.57
N CYS A 80 10.23 1.98 -3.48
CA CYS A 80 11.47 1.55 -2.84
C CYS A 80 11.27 1.28 -1.35
N ALA A 81 10.55 2.16 -0.64
CA ALA A 81 10.23 1.96 0.77
C ALA A 81 9.35 0.71 0.99
N LEU A 82 8.38 0.44 0.11
CA LEU A 82 7.58 -0.80 0.13
C LEU A 82 8.47 -2.04 -0.07
N ASN A 83 9.40 -2.00 -1.03
CA ASN A 83 10.35 -3.09 -1.23
C ASN A 83 11.14 -3.39 0.05
N ASP A 84 11.67 -2.34 0.69
CA ASP A 84 12.48 -2.46 1.90
C ASP A 84 11.64 -2.91 3.11
N LEU A 85 10.39 -2.44 3.22
CA LEU A 85 9.42 -2.90 4.21
C LEU A 85 9.14 -4.41 4.07
N LEU A 86 8.89 -4.90 2.85
CA LEU A 86 8.70 -6.32 2.59
C LEU A 86 9.97 -7.12 2.92
N GLN A 87 11.14 -6.59 2.57
CA GLN A 87 12.41 -7.24 2.85
C GLN A 87 12.72 -7.30 4.34
N ALA A 88 12.31 -6.33 5.16
CA ALA A 88 12.46 -6.39 6.61
C ALA A 88 11.79 -7.63 7.25
N THR A 89 10.82 -8.24 6.55
CA THR A 89 10.14 -9.48 6.98
C THR A 89 10.88 -10.76 6.59
N ASN A 90 11.93 -10.65 5.76
CA ASN A 90 12.68 -11.78 5.24
C ASN A 90 13.63 -12.35 6.30
N PRO A 91 13.48 -13.62 6.72
CA PRO A 91 14.33 -14.23 7.74
C PRO A 91 15.80 -14.32 7.32
N THR A 92 16.12 -14.30 6.02
CA THR A 92 17.52 -14.35 5.56
C THR A 92 18.29 -13.05 5.81
N LEU A 93 17.61 -11.96 6.20
CA LEU A 93 18.30 -10.74 6.63
C LEU A 93 19.05 -10.92 7.95
N LEU A 94 18.63 -11.86 8.79
CA LEU A 94 19.33 -12.22 10.00
C LEU A 94 20.61 -12.96 9.62
N GLY A 95 21.72 -12.23 9.64
CA GLY A 95 23.05 -12.83 9.54
C GLY A 95 23.52 -13.35 10.90
N PRO A 96 24.64 -14.11 10.93
CA PRO A 96 25.21 -14.66 12.16
C PRO A 96 25.57 -13.59 13.22
N PHE A 97 25.65 -12.30 12.83
CA PHE A 97 26.02 -11.18 13.72
C PHE A 97 25.12 -9.94 13.54
N GLY A 98 23.88 -10.07 13.06
CA GLY A 98 23.11 -8.91 12.59
C GLY A 98 21.61 -8.92 12.90
N SER A 99 21.23 -8.98 14.17
CA SER A 99 19.83 -8.82 14.63
C SER A 99 19.24 -7.44 14.31
N GLU A 100 20.09 -6.42 14.15
CA GLU A 100 19.68 -5.02 13.90
C GLU A 100 19.34 -4.72 12.44
N ARG A 101 19.73 -5.58 11.49
CA ARG A 101 19.58 -5.28 10.05
C ARG A 101 18.14 -4.98 9.63
N PRO A 102 17.11 -5.72 10.09
CA PRO A 102 15.72 -5.39 9.79
C PRO A 102 15.33 -4.01 10.32
N GLN A 103 15.80 -3.64 11.52
CA GLN A 103 15.52 -2.33 12.11
C GLN A 103 16.16 -1.21 11.29
N LYS A 104 17.46 -1.32 10.98
CA LYS A 104 18.17 -0.35 10.11
C LYS A 104 17.51 -0.19 8.75
N LEU A 105 16.99 -1.29 8.18
CA LEU A 105 16.27 -1.25 6.91
C LEU A 105 14.95 -0.47 7.02
N LEU A 106 14.21 -0.67 8.11
CA LEU A 106 12.98 0.08 8.38
C LEU A 106 13.26 1.57 8.65
N GLU A 107 14.33 1.92 9.34
CA GLU A 107 14.78 3.31 9.53
C GLU A 107 15.08 3.97 8.18
N MET A 108 15.76 3.27 7.27
CA MET A 108 15.99 3.74 5.90
C MET A 108 14.70 3.89 5.09
N ALA A 109 13.75 2.96 5.25
CA ALA A 109 12.43 3.07 4.61
C ALA A 109 11.66 4.28 5.14
N GLN A 110 11.70 4.54 6.45
CA GLN A 110 11.11 5.72 7.07
C GLN A 110 11.72 7.02 6.52
N ALA A 111 13.06 7.11 6.45
CA ALA A 111 13.74 8.27 5.88
C ALA A 111 13.38 8.49 4.39
N THR A 112 13.21 7.40 3.65
CA THR A 112 12.77 7.44 2.24
C THR A 112 11.35 7.99 2.12
N LEU A 113 10.43 7.59 3.00
CA LEU A 113 9.06 8.11 3.02
C LEU A 113 8.97 9.58 3.43
N LEU A 114 9.83 10.02 4.36
CA LEU A 114 9.92 11.44 4.73
C LEU A 114 10.29 12.31 3.52
N VAL A 115 11.22 11.85 2.68
CA VAL A 115 11.59 12.56 1.44
C VAL A 115 10.51 12.46 0.36
N ALA A 116 9.78 11.34 0.26
CA ALA A 116 8.63 11.23 -0.63
C ALA A 116 7.54 12.26 -0.32
N GLY A 117 7.40 12.62 0.96
CA GLY A 117 6.49 13.65 1.46
C GLY A 117 5.01 13.37 1.19
N PRO A 118 4.10 14.29 1.56
CA PRO A 118 2.70 14.21 1.17
C PRO A 118 2.51 14.56 -0.32
N PRO A 119 1.39 14.15 -0.95
CA PRO A 119 1.06 14.62 -2.29
C PRO A 119 0.82 16.14 -2.30
N ARG A 120 1.27 16.82 -3.34
CA ARG A 120 1.18 18.29 -3.48
C ARG A 120 -0.12 18.76 -4.12
N SER A 121 -0.90 17.83 -4.68
CA SER A 121 -2.18 18.12 -5.34
C SER A 121 -3.16 16.95 -5.23
N VAL A 122 -4.44 17.23 -5.50
CA VAL A 122 -5.49 16.20 -5.61
C VAL A 122 -5.15 15.20 -6.72
N GLY A 123 -4.61 15.67 -7.85
CA GLY A 123 -4.17 14.81 -8.95
C GLY A 123 -3.05 13.87 -8.53
N GLU A 124 -2.06 14.37 -7.78
CA GLU A 124 -0.99 13.52 -7.25
C GLU A 124 -1.52 12.50 -6.23
N ALA A 125 -2.47 12.88 -5.37
CA ALA A 125 -3.12 11.95 -4.45
C ALA A 125 -3.85 10.82 -5.19
N LEU A 126 -4.50 11.14 -6.32
CA LEU A 126 -5.10 10.15 -7.20
C LEU A 126 -4.06 9.25 -7.88
N CYS A 127 -2.94 9.79 -8.36
CA CYS A 127 -1.84 9.01 -8.93
C CYS A 127 -1.27 8.02 -7.92
N ARG A 128 -0.95 8.48 -6.70
CA ARG A 128 -0.46 7.63 -5.61
C ARG A 128 -1.49 6.56 -5.25
N HIS A 129 -2.77 6.90 -5.19
CA HIS A 129 -3.81 5.91 -4.97
C HIS A 129 -3.89 4.86 -6.09
N ALA A 130 -3.86 5.29 -7.35
CA ALA A 130 -3.85 4.40 -8.50
C ALA A 130 -2.66 3.42 -8.46
N THR A 131 -1.54 3.84 -7.89
CA THR A 131 -0.34 3.00 -7.67
C THR A 131 -0.49 2.06 -6.47
N PHE A 132 -0.95 2.56 -5.32
CA PHE A 132 -0.90 1.85 -4.04
C PHE A 132 -2.26 1.38 -3.50
N SER A 133 -3.33 1.43 -4.30
CA SER A 133 -4.69 1.02 -3.88
C SER A 133 -4.75 -0.42 -3.34
N ARG A 134 -3.87 -1.30 -3.83
CA ARG A 134 -3.79 -2.73 -3.46
C ARG A 134 -2.73 -3.03 -2.40
N LEU A 135 -2.14 -2.01 -1.78
CA LEU A 135 -1.05 -2.17 -0.79
C LEU A 135 -1.42 -3.15 0.33
N LEU A 136 -2.63 -3.04 0.88
CA LEU A 136 -3.10 -3.89 1.98
C LEU A 136 -3.64 -5.26 1.52
N GLU A 137 -3.74 -5.48 0.20
CA GLU A 137 -4.06 -6.79 -0.38
C GLU A 137 -2.81 -7.67 -0.52
N ILE A 138 -1.62 -7.15 -0.20
CA ILE A 138 -0.38 -7.91 -0.26
C ILE A 138 -0.41 -9.02 0.79
N VAL A 139 -0.21 -10.26 0.34
CA VAL A 139 -0.17 -11.46 1.17
C VAL A 139 1.16 -12.18 0.93
N ARG A 140 1.75 -12.68 2.01
CA ARG A 140 2.87 -13.64 1.98
C ARG A 140 2.33 -15.03 2.25
N LEU A 141 2.69 -15.98 1.40
CA LEU A 141 2.37 -17.40 1.59
C LEU A 141 3.49 -18.05 2.40
N ASP A 142 3.18 -18.41 3.64
CA ASP A 142 4.09 -19.08 4.55
C ASP A 142 3.81 -20.58 4.54
N THR A 143 4.86 -21.40 4.38
CA THR A 143 4.73 -22.86 4.40
C THR A 143 5.23 -23.41 5.73
N HIS A 144 4.32 -24.00 6.50
CA HIS A 144 4.65 -24.74 7.71
C HIS A 144 4.91 -26.20 7.36
N VAL A 145 6.08 -26.69 7.72
CA VAL A 145 6.47 -28.09 7.54
C VAL A 145 6.70 -28.71 8.90
N SER A 146 5.90 -29.72 9.24
CA SER A 146 6.13 -30.58 10.40
C SER A 146 6.61 -31.96 9.95
N PHE A 147 7.53 -32.54 10.70
CA PHE A 147 8.12 -33.86 10.45
C PHE A 147 8.59 -34.46 11.79
N TRP A 148 9.00 -35.73 11.80
CA TRP A 148 9.29 -36.46 13.03
C TRP A 148 10.34 -35.81 13.98
N VAL A 149 11.24 -34.96 13.47
CA VAL A 149 12.28 -34.26 14.28
C VAL A 149 11.86 -32.84 14.67
N GLY A 150 10.74 -32.31 14.17
CA GLY A 150 10.28 -30.98 14.56
C GLY A 150 9.45 -30.24 13.52
N ARG A 151 9.44 -28.92 13.65
CA ARG A 151 8.67 -28.00 12.78
C ARG A 151 9.58 -26.92 12.23
N ARG A 152 9.33 -26.51 11.00
CA ARG A 152 9.99 -25.36 10.37
C ARG A 152 9.00 -24.55 9.55
N VAL A 153 9.14 -23.23 9.60
CA VAL A 153 8.32 -22.29 8.83
C VAL A 153 9.19 -21.66 7.75
N TYR A 154 8.68 -21.65 6.52
CA TYR A 154 9.31 -20.98 5.39
C TYR A 154 8.49 -19.75 5.02
N LYS A 155 9.00 -18.57 5.38
CA LYS A 155 8.31 -17.30 5.16
C LYS A 155 8.43 -16.86 3.71
N GLY A 156 7.35 -16.91 2.93
CA GLY A 156 7.34 -16.52 1.52
C GLY A 156 8.25 -17.34 0.58
N ALA A 157 8.74 -18.49 1.04
CA ALA A 157 9.69 -19.33 0.30
C ALA A 157 9.21 -20.77 0.28
N LYS A 158 9.49 -21.48 -0.83
CA LYS A 158 9.15 -22.90 -0.92
C LYS A 158 10.09 -23.73 -0.04
N PRO A 159 9.59 -24.75 0.68
CA PRO A 159 10.44 -25.66 1.42
C PRO A 159 11.38 -26.44 0.47
N PRO A 160 12.62 -26.77 0.89
CA PRO A 160 13.52 -27.60 0.11
C PRO A 160 12.89 -28.97 -0.19
N LYS A 161 12.95 -29.40 -1.47
CA LYS A 161 12.39 -30.70 -1.91
C LYS A 161 12.89 -31.90 -1.09
N ARG A 162 14.12 -31.83 -0.57
CA ARG A 162 14.68 -32.91 0.29
C ARG A 162 13.91 -33.13 1.59
N LEU A 163 13.27 -32.07 2.10
CA LEU A 163 12.53 -32.08 3.37
C LEU A 163 11.11 -32.61 3.18
N THR A 164 10.56 -32.47 1.97
CA THR A 164 9.22 -32.94 1.59
C THR A 164 9.23 -34.36 1.01
N ARG A 165 10.40 -34.99 0.83
CA ARG A 165 10.55 -36.39 0.42
C ARG A 165 10.18 -37.35 1.55
N TRP A 166 9.67 -38.53 1.15
CA TRP A 166 9.29 -39.63 2.05
C TRP A 166 8.24 -39.23 3.10
N ARG A 167 7.16 -38.56 2.64
CA ARG A 167 6.10 -38.03 3.53
C ARG A 167 5.54 -39.08 4.48
N SER A 168 5.30 -40.31 4.01
CA SER A 168 4.77 -41.43 4.82
C SER A 168 5.75 -41.91 5.89
N VAL A 169 7.02 -42.12 5.52
CA VAL A 169 8.06 -42.63 6.43
C VAL A 169 8.47 -41.59 7.47
N ARG A 170 8.59 -40.31 7.05
CA ARG A 170 9.05 -39.21 7.91
C ARG A 170 7.92 -38.42 8.56
N ARG A 171 6.66 -38.85 8.37
CA ARG A 171 5.43 -38.19 8.83
C ARG A 171 5.45 -36.68 8.53
N VAL A 172 5.76 -36.34 7.27
CA VAL A 172 5.87 -34.94 6.84
C VAL A 172 4.49 -34.40 6.50
N SER A 173 4.08 -33.32 7.15
CA SER A 173 2.87 -32.56 6.83
C SER A 173 3.24 -31.13 6.43
N GLU A 174 2.54 -30.63 5.40
CA GLU A 174 2.70 -29.27 4.88
C GLU A 174 1.37 -28.54 5.02
N ARG A 175 1.43 -27.32 5.56
CA ARG A 175 0.28 -26.42 5.63
C ARG A 175 0.71 -25.05 5.11
N GLU A 176 -0.05 -24.53 4.16
CA GLU A 176 0.11 -23.15 3.69
C GLU A 176 -0.74 -22.20 4.53
N GLU A 177 -0.16 -21.06 4.87
CA GLU A 177 -0.80 -19.97 5.60
C GLU A 177 -0.63 -18.67 4.82
N SER A 178 -1.72 -17.94 4.66
CA SER A 178 -1.72 -16.63 4.02
C SER A 178 -1.62 -15.54 5.09
N VAL A 179 -0.51 -14.80 5.12
CA VAL A 179 -0.25 -13.72 6.08
C VAL A 179 -0.34 -12.38 5.36
N ARG A 180 -1.24 -11.49 5.78
CA ARG A 180 -1.39 -10.17 5.14
C ARG A 180 -0.29 -9.21 5.56
N LEU A 181 0.00 -8.19 4.74
CA LEU A 181 1.05 -7.21 5.01
C LEU A 181 0.99 -6.60 6.42
N PRO A 182 -0.16 -6.16 6.96
CA PRO A 182 -0.22 -5.64 8.32
C PRO A 182 0.07 -6.66 9.42
N GLU A 183 -0.11 -7.95 9.12
CA GLU A 183 0.11 -9.07 10.05
C GLU A 183 1.52 -9.64 9.94
N MET A 184 2.31 -9.18 8.94
CA MET A 184 3.67 -9.67 8.76
C MET A 184 4.57 -9.17 9.88
N THR A 185 5.22 -10.10 10.59
CA THR A 185 6.25 -9.72 11.55
C THR A 185 7.59 -9.49 10.83
N PRO A 186 8.36 -8.45 11.20
CA PRO A 186 9.74 -8.32 10.77
C PRO A 186 10.57 -9.53 11.21
N ALA A 187 11.71 -9.73 10.57
CA ALA A 187 12.60 -10.84 10.88
C ALA A 187 13.12 -10.77 12.33
N ASN A 188 13.37 -9.57 12.83
CA ASN A 188 13.57 -9.31 14.26
C ASN A 188 12.26 -8.80 14.88
N PRO A 189 11.58 -9.56 15.76
CA PRO A 189 10.32 -9.16 16.39
C PRO A 189 10.40 -7.84 17.17
N ALA A 190 11.57 -7.47 17.70
CA ALA A 190 11.76 -6.18 18.39
C ALA A 190 11.51 -4.97 17.48
N ALA A 191 11.61 -5.14 16.15
CA ALA A 191 11.37 -4.09 15.17
C ALA A 191 9.88 -3.96 14.76
N THR A 192 8.96 -4.72 15.37
CA THR A 192 7.52 -4.70 15.01
C THR A 192 6.89 -3.32 15.16
N PRO A 193 7.12 -2.56 16.25
CA PRO A 193 6.55 -1.20 16.37
C PRO A 193 7.01 -0.27 15.25
N LEU A 194 8.28 -0.38 14.84
CA LEU A 194 8.84 0.41 13.74
C LEU A 194 8.27 -0.05 12.38
N PHE A 195 8.05 -1.35 12.18
CA PHE A 195 7.38 -1.88 10.99
C PHE A 195 5.98 -1.28 10.82
N GLU A 196 5.17 -1.28 11.89
CA GLU A 196 3.84 -0.67 11.90
C GLU A 196 3.90 0.84 11.63
N GLN A 197 4.88 1.54 12.20
CA GLN A 197 5.10 2.97 11.96
C GLN A 197 5.46 3.27 10.49
N VAL A 198 6.32 2.46 9.87
CA VAL A 198 6.69 2.61 8.46
C VAL A 198 5.49 2.32 7.56
N LEU A 199 4.71 1.27 7.86
CA LEU A 199 3.48 0.97 7.12
C LEU A 199 2.45 2.11 7.24
N ALA A 200 2.29 2.67 8.44
CA ALA A 200 1.43 3.84 8.66
C ALA A 200 1.92 5.07 7.87
N SER A 201 3.24 5.30 7.82
CA SER A 201 3.85 6.39 7.05
C SER A 201 3.67 6.19 5.54
N LEU A 202 3.76 4.96 5.05
CA LEU A 202 3.52 4.61 3.64
C LEU A 202 2.06 4.87 3.25
N LEU A 203 1.11 4.52 4.12
CA LEU A 203 -0.31 4.84 3.94
C LEU A 203 -0.56 6.35 3.98
N ALA A 204 0.02 7.06 4.94
CA ALA A 204 -0.10 8.52 5.05
C ALA A 204 0.44 9.25 3.80
N ALA A 205 1.46 8.70 3.13
CA ALA A 205 1.96 9.21 1.86
C ALA A 205 1.00 8.98 0.68
N SER A 206 0.01 8.09 0.79
CA SER A 206 -1.13 7.95 -0.15
C SER A 206 -2.46 8.20 0.58
N PRO A 207 -2.79 9.46 0.91
CA PRO A 207 -3.93 9.79 1.77
C PRO A 207 -5.28 9.29 1.24
N LEU A 208 -5.45 9.20 -0.08
CA LEU A 208 -6.67 8.62 -0.67
C LEU A 208 -6.76 7.10 -0.43
N THR A 209 -5.64 6.36 -0.54
CA THR A 209 -5.60 4.93 -0.14
C THR A 209 -5.87 4.77 1.35
N ASP A 210 -5.26 5.63 2.17
CA ASP A 210 -5.39 5.62 3.62
C ASP A 210 -6.86 5.80 4.04
N LEU A 211 -7.54 6.79 3.46
CA LEU A 211 -8.97 7.05 3.68
C LEU A 211 -9.83 5.89 3.18
N CYS A 212 -9.61 5.40 1.94
CA CYS A 212 -10.38 4.28 1.37
C CYS A 212 -10.25 2.98 2.18
N THR A 213 -9.20 2.86 3.00
CA THR A 213 -8.95 1.71 3.87
C THR A 213 -9.11 2.07 5.35
N ALA A 214 -9.82 3.14 5.69
CA ALA A 214 -9.93 3.64 7.06
C ALA A 214 -10.56 2.64 8.05
N THR A 215 -11.27 1.62 7.55
CA THR A 215 -11.90 0.56 8.35
C THR A 215 -10.95 -0.56 8.73
N ARG A 216 -9.70 -0.52 8.29
CA ARG A 216 -8.69 -1.54 8.62
C ARG A 216 -8.37 -1.56 10.11
N GLU A 217 -7.94 -2.73 10.59
CA GLU A 217 -7.54 -2.92 11.98
C GLU A 217 -6.10 -2.45 12.23
N LEU A 218 -5.18 -2.79 11.32
CA LEU A 218 -3.75 -2.49 11.45
C LEU A 218 -3.16 -1.92 10.14
N PRO A 219 -2.25 -0.92 10.23
CA PRO A 219 -2.18 0.03 11.34
C PRO A 219 -3.50 0.83 11.39
N PRO A 220 -4.05 1.18 12.56
CA PRO A 220 -5.32 1.90 12.63
C PRO A 220 -5.24 3.24 11.91
N PHE A 221 -6.31 3.62 11.22
CA PHE A 221 -6.39 4.90 10.54
C PHE A 221 -6.25 6.07 11.52
N ARG A 222 -5.48 7.08 11.11
CA ARG A 222 -5.31 8.34 11.84
C ARG A 222 -5.42 9.49 10.85
N TRP A 223 -6.08 10.56 11.27
CA TRP A 223 -6.10 11.79 10.50
C TRP A 223 -4.70 12.40 10.45
N THR A 224 -4.13 12.46 9.25
CA THR A 224 -2.84 13.10 8.98
C THR A 224 -3.07 14.46 8.32
N GLY A 225 -2.06 15.34 8.35
CA GLY A 225 -2.12 16.62 7.63
C GLY A 225 -2.42 16.44 6.13
N ALA A 226 -1.90 15.37 5.51
CA ALA A 226 -2.16 15.03 4.11
C ALA A 226 -3.63 14.62 3.86
N ALA A 227 -4.20 13.79 4.75
CA ALA A 227 -5.61 13.41 4.67
C ALA A 227 -6.54 14.61 4.88
N LEU A 228 -6.24 15.46 5.87
CA LEU A 228 -6.99 16.69 6.15
C LEU A 228 -6.90 17.68 4.99
N SER A 229 -5.70 17.87 4.43
CA SER A 229 -5.50 18.73 3.25
C SER A 229 -6.29 18.23 2.04
N LEU A 230 -6.32 16.91 1.81
CA LEU A 230 -7.08 16.31 0.71
C LEU A 230 -8.59 16.56 0.87
N VAL A 231 -9.15 16.36 2.07
CA VAL A 231 -10.60 16.56 2.31
C VAL A 231 -10.97 18.04 2.47
N SER A 232 -10.01 18.94 2.65
CA SER A 232 -10.27 20.38 2.73
C SER A 232 -10.72 20.99 1.41
N VAL A 233 -10.47 20.32 0.29
CA VAL A 233 -10.86 20.79 -1.04
C VAL A 233 -12.03 19.96 -1.61
N PRO A 234 -13.02 20.58 -2.28
CA PRO A 234 -14.20 19.88 -2.79
C PRO A 234 -13.89 18.70 -3.72
N ALA A 235 -12.89 18.85 -4.59
CA ALA A 235 -12.46 17.79 -5.49
C ALA A 235 -11.93 16.57 -4.73
N GLY A 236 -11.13 16.78 -3.68
CA GLY A 236 -10.60 15.70 -2.84
C GLY A 236 -11.69 15.00 -2.05
N ARG A 237 -12.64 15.73 -1.46
CA ARG A 237 -13.83 15.12 -0.83
C ARG A 237 -14.62 14.25 -1.79
N THR A 238 -14.81 14.72 -3.02
CA THR A 238 -15.54 13.96 -4.04
C THR A 238 -14.84 12.64 -4.35
N LEU A 239 -13.51 12.64 -4.49
CA LEU A 239 -12.74 11.40 -4.70
C LEU A 239 -12.90 10.45 -3.50
N VAL A 240 -12.74 10.97 -2.28
CA VAL A 240 -12.86 10.17 -1.05
C VAL A 240 -14.27 9.57 -0.94
N ALA A 241 -15.31 10.37 -1.15
CA ALA A 241 -16.71 9.91 -1.10
C ALA A 241 -17.03 8.82 -2.13
N ARG A 242 -16.32 8.79 -3.27
CA ARG A 242 -16.46 7.73 -4.29
C ARG A 242 -15.73 6.44 -3.93
N GLY A 243 -14.62 6.53 -3.19
CA GLY A 243 -13.80 5.38 -2.81
C GLY A 243 -14.21 4.65 -1.53
N LEU A 244 -14.97 5.32 -0.65
CA LEU A 244 -15.35 4.76 0.65
C LEU A 244 -16.53 3.78 0.55
N ASP A 245 -16.42 2.64 1.22
CA ASP A 245 -17.59 1.86 1.62
C ASP A 245 -18.39 2.65 2.65
N ARG A 246 -19.52 3.21 2.18
CA ARG A 246 -20.25 4.32 2.80
C ARG A 246 -20.56 4.11 4.28
N VAL A 247 -21.02 2.92 4.67
CA VAL A 247 -21.54 2.66 6.03
C VAL A 247 -20.41 2.37 7.02
N ARG A 248 -19.42 1.57 6.62
CA ARG A 248 -18.32 1.17 7.51
C ARG A 248 -17.29 2.29 7.66
N ALA A 249 -17.01 3.00 6.57
CA ALA A 249 -16.04 4.09 6.57
C ALA A 249 -16.47 5.27 7.45
N GLN A 250 -17.75 5.66 7.43
CA GLN A 250 -18.24 6.79 8.22
C GLN A 250 -17.96 6.60 9.72
N LYS A 251 -18.27 5.41 10.27
CA LYS A 251 -18.02 5.09 11.68
C LYS A 251 -16.52 5.10 12.01
N ALA A 252 -15.69 4.54 11.13
CA ALA A 252 -14.24 4.50 11.33
C ALA A 252 -13.61 5.91 11.32
N LEU A 253 -14.02 6.75 10.36
CA LEU A 253 -13.57 8.14 10.25
C LEU A 253 -14.00 9.00 11.44
N ALA A 254 -15.25 8.85 11.89
CA ALA A 254 -15.77 9.53 13.08
C ALA A 254 -15.05 9.07 14.36
N LYS A 255 -14.77 7.78 14.51
CA LYS A 255 -13.96 7.26 15.62
C LYS A 255 -12.55 7.87 15.61
N ALA A 256 -11.92 7.96 14.44
CA ALA A 256 -10.58 8.53 14.29
C ALA A 256 -10.54 10.04 14.61
N LEU A 257 -11.63 10.79 14.38
CA LEU A 257 -11.73 12.19 14.82
C LEU A 257 -11.58 12.33 16.34
N GLY A 258 -12.12 11.38 17.11
CA GLY A 258 -12.00 11.38 18.56
C GLY A 258 -10.54 11.34 19.05
N GLY A 259 -9.64 10.77 18.24
CA GLY A 259 -8.20 10.66 18.51
C GLY A 259 -7.34 11.82 17.98
N LEU A 260 -7.93 12.85 17.37
CA LEU A 260 -7.20 14.07 17.02
C LEU A 260 -6.75 14.84 18.28
N PRO A 261 -5.60 15.53 18.26
CA PRO A 261 -5.21 16.42 19.35
C PRO A 261 -6.31 17.44 19.65
N ASP A 262 -6.54 17.73 20.93
CA ASP A 262 -7.53 18.71 21.40
C ASP A 262 -7.51 20.07 20.69
N PRO A 263 -6.37 20.70 20.36
CA PRO A 263 -6.38 21.95 19.60
C PRO A 263 -6.95 21.80 18.19
N VAL A 264 -6.80 20.63 17.56
CA VAL A 264 -7.40 20.31 16.26
C VAL A 264 -8.90 20.08 16.40
N ARG A 265 -9.32 19.31 17.41
CA ARG A 265 -10.74 19.03 17.67
C ARG A 265 -11.54 20.27 18.05
N ARG A 266 -10.94 21.17 18.84
CA ARG A 266 -11.58 22.41 19.31
C ARG A 266 -11.43 23.57 18.33
N GLY A 267 -10.77 23.38 17.19
CA GLY A 267 -10.59 24.44 16.19
C GLY A 267 -9.79 25.63 16.70
N VAL A 268 -8.84 25.40 17.62
CA VAL A 268 -8.10 26.47 18.31
C VAL A 268 -7.26 27.30 17.34
N THR A 269 -6.86 26.69 16.22
CA THR A 269 -6.21 27.38 15.11
C THR A 269 -7.15 27.46 13.89
N PRO A 270 -6.99 28.47 13.00
CA PRO A 270 -7.75 28.53 11.76
C PRO A 270 -7.60 27.28 10.88
N GLU A 271 -6.42 26.66 10.91
CA GLU A 271 -6.15 25.41 10.20
C GLU A 271 -6.92 24.22 10.80
N ALA A 272 -6.95 24.12 12.13
CA ALA A 272 -7.75 23.14 12.85
C ALA A 272 -9.25 23.30 12.58
N ALA A 273 -9.76 24.52 12.60
CA ALA A 273 -11.17 24.80 12.32
C ALA A 273 -11.55 24.43 10.87
N ARG A 274 -10.69 24.74 9.89
CA ARG A 274 -10.88 24.33 8.49
C ARG A 274 -10.88 22.81 8.33
N ALA A 275 -9.93 22.13 8.98
CA ALA A 275 -9.85 20.68 8.98
C ALA A 275 -11.12 20.03 9.59
N ALA A 276 -11.58 20.53 10.74
CA ALA A 276 -12.80 20.03 11.38
C ALA A 276 -14.04 20.23 10.49
N THR A 277 -14.17 21.42 9.88
CA THR A 277 -15.26 21.73 8.94
C THR A 277 -15.22 20.81 7.73
N ALA A 278 -14.05 20.60 7.14
CA ALA A 278 -13.86 19.73 5.98
C ALA A 278 -14.24 18.27 6.25
N VAL A 279 -13.90 17.75 7.44
CA VAL A 279 -14.31 16.39 7.82
C VAL A 279 -15.81 16.34 8.08
N ALA A 280 -16.40 17.34 8.74
CA ALA A 280 -17.85 17.40 8.93
C ALA A 280 -18.60 17.41 7.60
N GLU A 281 -18.12 18.19 6.62
CA GLU A 281 -18.66 18.23 5.27
C GLU A 281 -18.53 16.88 4.55
N LEU A 282 -17.39 16.18 4.69
CA LEU A 282 -17.22 14.84 4.15
C LEU A 282 -18.22 13.84 4.78
N LEU A 283 -18.37 13.87 6.10
CA LEU A 283 -19.31 12.98 6.80
C LEU A 283 -20.77 13.27 6.39
N ALA A 284 -21.12 14.55 6.22
CA ALA A 284 -22.43 14.96 5.71
C ALA A 284 -22.64 14.52 4.24
N ASP A 285 -21.62 14.64 3.40
CA ASP A 285 -21.65 14.13 2.01
C ASP A 285 -21.86 12.62 1.97
N LEU A 286 -21.20 11.87 2.85
CA LEU A 286 -21.38 10.43 2.95
C LEU A 286 -22.80 10.05 3.40
N GLU A 287 -23.37 10.79 4.35
CA GLU A 287 -24.76 10.57 4.79
C GLU A 287 -25.76 10.91 3.67
N ARG A 288 -25.59 12.05 2.98
CA ARG A 288 -26.43 12.41 1.82
C ARG A 288 -26.41 11.32 0.75
N ARG A 289 -25.21 10.85 0.41
CA ARG A 289 -24.99 9.81 -0.61
C ARG A 289 -25.39 8.41 -0.15
N ARG A 290 -25.68 8.19 1.14
CA ARG A 290 -26.15 6.90 1.65
C ARG A 290 -27.44 6.45 0.95
N HIS A 291 -28.28 7.40 0.57
CA HIS A 291 -29.58 7.17 -0.08
C HIS A 291 -29.52 7.23 -1.61
N GLU A 292 -28.39 7.65 -2.20
CA GLU A 292 -28.20 7.68 -3.65
C GLU A 292 -27.79 6.29 -4.15
N THR A 293 -28.38 5.84 -5.27
CA THR A 293 -27.95 4.61 -5.94
C THR A 293 -26.46 4.72 -6.28
N PRO A 294 -25.62 3.69 -6.03
CA PRO A 294 -24.19 3.76 -6.35
C PRO A 294 -23.99 4.12 -7.82
N PHE A 295 -22.96 4.92 -8.09
CA PHE A 295 -22.49 5.18 -9.46
C PHE A 295 -22.15 3.83 -10.08
N SER A 296 -23.11 3.31 -10.85
CA SER A 296 -22.96 2.05 -11.56
C SER A 296 -21.97 2.30 -12.68
N ALA A 297 -20.75 1.78 -12.53
CA ALA A 297 -19.78 1.64 -13.63
C ALA A 297 -20.25 0.61 -14.67
N ARG A 298 -21.52 0.66 -15.11
CA ARG A 298 -22.11 -0.25 -16.12
C ARG A 298 -21.71 0.10 -17.56
N ALA A 299 -20.87 1.09 -17.80
CA ALA A 299 -20.55 1.54 -19.16
C ALA A 299 -19.22 0.99 -19.74
N VAL A 300 -18.59 -0.03 -19.15
CA VAL A 300 -17.34 -0.61 -19.70
C VAL A 300 -17.46 -2.11 -20.05
N ALA A 301 -18.63 -2.73 -19.81
CA ALA A 301 -18.91 -4.09 -20.28
C ALA A 301 -19.61 -4.08 -21.65
N GLY A 302 -18.98 -3.44 -22.64
CA GLY A 302 -19.33 -3.56 -24.06
C GLY A 302 -18.30 -4.40 -24.78
N GLY A 303 -18.18 -5.68 -24.41
CA GLY A 303 -17.47 -6.68 -25.19
C GLY A 303 -18.41 -7.24 -26.27
N PRO A 304 -17.91 -7.57 -27.48
CA PRO A 304 -18.76 -7.86 -28.63
C PRO A 304 -19.59 -9.12 -28.40
N ALA A 305 -20.87 -9.01 -28.74
CA ALA A 305 -21.75 -10.17 -28.86
C ALA A 305 -21.13 -11.14 -29.87
N SER A 306 -20.84 -12.35 -29.40
CA SER A 306 -20.59 -13.51 -30.26
C SER A 306 -21.86 -13.76 -31.07
N ALA A 307 -21.83 -13.39 -32.35
CA ALA A 307 -22.81 -13.85 -33.33
C ALA A 307 -22.49 -15.32 -33.63
N GLY A 308 -23.32 -16.22 -33.12
CA GLY A 308 -23.46 -17.56 -33.65
C GLY A 308 -24.57 -17.54 -34.70
N ALA A 309 -24.18 -17.79 -35.95
CA ALA A 309 -24.95 -18.44 -37.00
C ALA A 309 -23.94 -18.94 -38.05
#